data_AF-A0A1S2PBS5-F1
#
_entry.id   AF-A0A1S2PBS5-F1
#
_cell.length_a   1.000
_cell.length_b   1.000
_cell.length_c   1.000
_cell.angle_alpha   90.00
_cell.angle_beta   90.00
_cell.angle_gamma   90.00
#
_symmetry.space_group_name_H-M   'P 1'
#
loop_
_entity.id
_entity.type
_entity.pdbx_description
1 polymer ?
#
loop_
_entity_poly.entity_id
_entity_poly.type
_entity_poly.pdbx_seq_one_letter_code
_entity_poly.pdbx_strand_id
1 'polypeptide(L)'
;MIMRDTDNPELTAAWATVPEVATAQERHEAAVKLRRDFPRGQTPAEALAAVQDDAIATFTAAGKWPTDYAKRAAKAHADAVAWEAEALALRRLEDLTKATAEDLRDALSADVLTHLGGRLTETLEAAKDAGEILGDVTSAEQAIEAGVDVLDAWRRLTGLLGDFRNVREAQWSVLRSVAGEDERARMRLWIRDGHGEIQGVRLDHVPPHIVDVMRSQTYSIEYLVWLARSGAGYVPTSFEDLEAAVVDSTGSVVYDDAGPLVDYSPRETTIPEPPAPKPTGAERTPVLSY
;
A
#
# COMPACT_ATOMS: atom_id res chain seq x y z
N MET A 1 -18.30 5.27 6.78
CA MET A 1 -17.03 4.64 6.36
C MET A 1 -16.90 4.84 4.87
N ILE A 2 -16.07 5.82 4.49
CA ILE A 2 -15.82 6.26 3.10
C ILE A 2 -15.07 5.11 2.40
N MET A 3 -15.46 4.82 1.15
CA MET A 3 -14.75 3.86 0.31
C MET A 3 -13.28 4.29 0.21
N ARG A 4 -12.34 3.34 0.18
CA ARG A 4 -10.90 3.64 0.23
C ARG A 4 -10.46 4.30 -1.07
N ASP A 5 -10.74 5.59 -1.23
CA ASP A 5 -10.22 6.43 -2.31
C ASP A 5 -8.85 6.97 -1.90
N THR A 6 -7.91 6.93 -2.83
CA THR A 6 -6.51 7.26 -2.64
C THR A 6 -6.08 8.19 -3.76
N ASP A 7 -5.29 9.21 -3.42
CA ASP A 7 -4.69 10.12 -4.40
C ASP A 7 -3.40 9.54 -5.02
N ASN A 8 -3.04 8.29 -4.66
CA ASN A 8 -1.84 7.63 -5.18
C ASN A 8 -2.07 7.09 -6.60
N PRO A 9 -1.36 7.62 -7.62
CA PRO A 9 -1.62 7.28 -9.01
C PRO A 9 -1.27 5.83 -9.38
N GLU A 10 -0.24 5.23 -8.75
CA GLU A 10 0.15 3.84 -9.00
C GLU A 10 -0.90 2.89 -8.43
N LEU A 11 -1.49 3.21 -7.27
CA LEU A 11 -2.59 2.42 -6.72
C LEU A 11 -3.85 2.51 -7.59
N THR A 12 -4.19 3.69 -8.09
CA THR A 12 -5.31 3.86 -9.04
C THR A 12 -5.07 3.08 -10.33
N ALA A 13 -3.86 3.16 -10.91
CA ALA A 13 -3.50 2.43 -12.11
C ALA A 13 -3.57 0.90 -11.89
N ALA A 14 -3.08 0.41 -10.75
CA ALA A 14 -3.12 -1.01 -10.41
C ALA A 14 -4.55 -1.53 -10.22
N TRP A 15 -5.45 -0.78 -9.59
CA TRP A 15 -6.86 -1.19 -9.53
C TRP A 15 -7.56 -1.16 -10.89
N ALA A 16 -7.13 -0.28 -11.80
CA ALA A 16 -7.68 -0.21 -13.15
C ALA A 16 -7.31 -1.45 -14.01
N THR A 17 -6.30 -2.24 -13.62
CA THR A 17 -5.99 -3.51 -14.29
C THR A 17 -6.92 -4.65 -13.91
N VAL A 18 -7.84 -4.43 -12.97
CA VAL A 18 -8.83 -5.41 -12.50
C VAL A 18 -10.25 -4.92 -12.85
N PRO A 19 -10.75 -5.22 -14.07
CA PRO A 19 -12.01 -4.67 -14.58
C PRO A 19 -13.22 -4.98 -13.70
N GLU A 20 -13.21 -6.10 -12.98
CA GLU A 20 -14.25 -6.53 -12.05
C GLU A 20 -14.39 -5.56 -10.88
N VAL A 21 -13.27 -5.10 -10.31
CA VAL A 21 -13.26 -4.12 -9.23
C VAL A 21 -13.76 -2.76 -9.73
N ALA A 22 -13.30 -2.32 -10.91
CA ALA A 22 -13.79 -1.08 -11.52
C ALA A 22 -15.30 -1.12 -11.78
N THR A 23 -15.82 -2.22 -12.33
CA THR A 23 -17.26 -2.40 -12.56
C THR A 23 -18.05 -2.39 -11.24
N ALA A 24 -17.54 -3.02 -10.19
CA ALA A 24 -18.18 -3.03 -8.88
C ALA A 24 -18.19 -1.64 -8.22
N GLN A 25 -17.10 -0.88 -8.38
CA GLN A 25 -16.97 0.50 -7.96
C GLN A 25 -18.03 1.39 -8.64
N GLU A 26 -18.13 1.33 -9.96
CA GLU A 26 -19.12 2.10 -10.73
C GLU A 26 -20.56 1.79 -10.28
N ARG A 27 -20.86 0.51 -10.00
CA ARG A 27 -22.17 0.10 -9.46
C ARG A 27 -22.42 0.67 -8.06
N HIS A 28 -21.41 0.71 -7.20
CA HIS A 28 -21.52 1.31 -5.88
C HIS A 28 -21.75 2.82 -5.96
N GLU A 29 -20.98 3.53 -6.79
CA GLU A 29 -21.15 4.97 -7.02
C GLU A 29 -22.55 5.29 -7.58
N ALA A 30 -23.05 4.46 -8.50
CA ALA A 30 -24.41 4.57 -9.01
C ALA A 30 -25.46 4.34 -7.90
N ALA A 31 -25.27 3.36 -7.02
CA ALA A 31 -26.16 3.10 -5.88
C ALA A 31 -26.18 4.27 -4.88
N VAL A 32 -25.00 4.83 -4.55
CA VAL A 32 -24.86 6.02 -3.70
C VAL A 32 -25.59 7.21 -4.33
N LYS A 33 -25.44 7.41 -5.64
CA LYS A 33 -26.14 8.46 -6.38
C LYS A 33 -27.66 8.27 -6.33
N LEU A 34 -28.16 7.06 -6.58
CA LEU A 34 -29.59 6.76 -6.50
C LEU A 34 -30.15 7.05 -5.11
N ARG A 35 -29.45 6.64 -4.04
CA ARG A 35 -29.89 6.94 -2.66
C ARG A 35 -29.87 8.44 -2.36
N ARG A 36 -28.81 9.14 -2.79
CA ARG A 36 -28.68 10.58 -2.58
C ARG A 36 -29.76 11.37 -3.31
N ASP A 37 -30.07 10.98 -4.52
CA ASP A 37 -31.04 11.66 -5.39
C ASP A 37 -32.49 11.25 -5.06
N PHE A 38 -32.70 10.22 -4.21
CA PHE A 38 -34.02 9.79 -3.76
C PHE A 38 -34.71 10.87 -2.90
N PRO A 39 -35.96 11.24 -3.20
CA PRO A 39 -36.66 12.32 -2.48
C PRO A 39 -36.76 12.05 -0.97
N ARG A 40 -36.58 13.12 -0.18
CA ARG A 40 -36.89 13.06 1.25
C ARG A 40 -38.39 12.83 1.44
N GLY A 41 -38.74 11.87 2.27
CA GLY A 41 -40.10 11.55 2.65
C GLY A 41 -40.22 11.34 4.15
N GLN A 42 -41.41 10.90 4.57
CA GLN A 42 -41.74 10.64 5.97
C GLN A 42 -41.84 9.13 6.18
N THR A 43 -41.43 8.69 7.37
CA THR A 43 -41.77 7.34 7.84
C THR A 43 -43.29 7.19 7.99
N PRO A 44 -43.84 5.97 7.95
CA PRO A 44 -45.27 5.76 8.16
C PRO A 44 -45.80 6.34 9.48
N ALA A 45 -44.97 6.31 10.53
CA ALA A 45 -45.31 6.90 11.83
C ALA A 45 -45.37 8.44 11.79
N GLU A 46 -44.40 9.09 11.14
CA GLU A 46 -44.37 10.55 10.98
C GLU A 46 -45.53 11.04 10.11
N ALA A 47 -45.84 10.33 9.02
CA ALA A 47 -46.95 10.67 8.14
C ALA A 47 -48.30 10.56 8.88
N LEU A 48 -48.47 9.54 9.72
CA LEU A 48 -49.66 9.39 10.57
C LEU A 48 -49.74 10.48 11.63
N ALA A 49 -48.63 10.79 12.30
CA ALA A 49 -48.55 11.86 13.31
C ALA A 49 -48.93 13.22 12.69
N ALA A 50 -48.46 13.53 11.48
CA ALA A 50 -48.80 14.77 10.79
C ALA A 50 -50.31 14.91 10.52
N VAL A 51 -50.98 13.82 10.11
CA VAL A 51 -52.45 13.82 9.91
C VAL A 51 -53.20 13.93 11.23
N GLN A 52 -52.69 13.32 12.30
CA GLN A 52 -53.25 13.42 13.64
C GLN A 52 -53.15 14.84 14.19
N ASP A 53 -51.98 15.47 14.06
CA ASP A 53 -51.74 16.86 14.51
C ASP A 53 -52.65 17.84 13.75
N ASP A 54 -52.81 17.66 12.43
CA ASP A 54 -53.74 18.46 11.63
C ASP A 54 -55.21 18.27 12.06
N ALA A 55 -55.62 17.04 12.38
CA ALA A 55 -56.97 16.77 12.87
C ALA A 55 -57.24 17.39 14.23
N ILE A 56 -56.25 17.34 15.15
CA ILE A 56 -56.31 18.01 16.45
C ILE A 56 -56.41 19.52 16.25
N ALA A 57 -55.54 20.11 15.41
CA ALA A 57 -55.56 21.54 15.12
C ALA A 57 -56.91 22.00 14.55
N THR A 58 -57.47 21.22 13.61
CA THR A 58 -58.80 21.49 13.03
C THR A 58 -59.90 21.44 14.09
N PHE A 59 -59.88 20.43 14.97
CA PHE A 59 -60.84 20.31 16.05
C PHE A 59 -60.72 21.48 17.04
N THR A 60 -59.51 21.86 17.44
CA THR A 60 -59.25 22.99 18.34
C THR A 60 -59.74 24.31 17.74
N ALA A 61 -59.60 24.52 16.44
CA ALA A 61 -60.00 25.76 15.78
C ALA A 61 -61.51 25.85 15.49
N ALA A 62 -62.15 24.75 15.07
CA ALA A 62 -63.53 24.75 14.58
C ALA A 62 -64.53 23.99 15.47
N GLY A 63 -64.06 23.31 16.51
CA GLY A 63 -64.88 22.48 17.40
C GLY A 63 -65.47 21.23 16.75
N LYS A 64 -65.01 20.87 15.55
CA LYS A 64 -65.55 19.76 14.76
C LYS A 64 -64.44 18.82 14.32
N TRP A 65 -64.66 17.53 14.51
CA TRP A 65 -63.71 16.50 14.10
C TRP A 65 -63.80 16.30 12.57
N PRO A 66 -62.67 16.18 11.84
CA PRO A 66 -62.69 15.93 10.41
C PRO A 66 -63.33 14.58 10.08
N THR A 67 -64.41 14.58 9.28
CA THR A 67 -65.15 13.35 8.91
C THR A 67 -64.34 12.41 8.01
N ASP A 68 -63.29 12.91 7.37
CA ASP A 68 -62.42 12.16 6.47
C ASP A 68 -61.10 11.73 7.14
N TYR A 69 -60.92 11.96 8.45
CA TYR A 69 -59.68 11.67 9.18
C TYR A 69 -59.14 10.27 8.90
N ALA A 70 -59.97 9.23 9.09
CA ALA A 70 -59.53 7.85 8.92
C ALA A 70 -59.06 7.56 7.47
N LYS A 71 -59.70 8.17 6.48
CA LYS A 71 -59.30 8.04 5.07
C LYS A 71 -57.98 8.77 4.79
N ARG A 72 -57.81 9.98 5.33
CA ARG A 72 -56.56 10.75 5.19
C ARG A 72 -55.39 10.05 5.88
N ALA A 73 -55.59 9.54 7.09
CA ALA A 73 -54.58 8.81 7.84
C ALA A 73 -54.17 7.51 7.14
N ALA A 74 -55.14 6.71 6.66
CA ALA A 74 -54.86 5.48 5.93
C ALA A 74 -54.09 5.74 4.62
N LYS A 75 -54.47 6.80 3.87
CA LYS A 75 -53.75 7.19 2.65
C LYS A 75 -52.33 7.65 2.94
N ALA A 76 -52.15 8.55 3.91
CA ALA A 76 -50.82 9.05 4.28
C ALA A 76 -49.89 7.92 4.74
N HIS A 77 -50.40 7.00 5.56
CA HIS A 77 -49.66 5.81 5.98
C HIS A 77 -49.27 4.92 4.79
N ALA A 78 -50.22 4.62 3.87
CA ALA A 78 -49.94 3.76 2.72
C ALA A 78 -48.92 4.39 1.75
N ASP A 79 -49.05 5.69 1.46
CA ASP A 79 -48.10 6.42 0.60
C ASP A 79 -46.70 6.44 1.25
N ALA A 80 -46.62 6.62 2.58
CA ALA A 80 -45.35 6.58 3.33
C ALA A 80 -44.72 5.18 3.40
N VAL A 81 -45.52 4.10 3.47
CA VAL A 81 -45.01 2.72 3.40
C VAL A 81 -44.35 2.44 2.05
N ALA A 82 -44.95 2.90 0.95
CA ALA A 82 -44.36 2.75 -0.38
C ALA A 82 -43.01 3.47 -0.49
N TRP A 83 -42.94 4.71 0.02
CA TRP A 83 -41.70 5.47 0.09
C TRP A 83 -40.63 4.78 0.97
N GLU A 84 -40.99 4.33 2.16
CA GLU A 84 -40.06 3.69 3.10
C GLU A 84 -39.49 2.37 2.53
N ALA A 85 -40.33 1.59 1.85
CA ALA A 85 -39.89 0.36 1.19
C ALA A 85 -38.79 0.63 0.14
N GLU A 86 -38.95 1.67 -0.67
CA GLU A 86 -37.95 2.06 -1.67
C GLU A 86 -36.68 2.64 -1.01
N ALA A 87 -36.83 3.49 0.01
CA ALA A 87 -35.71 4.01 0.79
C ALA A 87 -34.85 2.89 1.40
N LEU A 88 -35.50 1.87 1.98
CA LEU A 88 -34.84 0.70 2.54
C LEU A 88 -34.18 -0.16 1.45
N ALA A 89 -34.82 -0.33 0.30
CA ALA A 89 -34.24 -1.04 -0.83
C ALA A 89 -32.97 -0.35 -1.36
N LEU A 90 -32.98 0.98 -1.50
CA LEU A 90 -31.82 1.76 -1.93
C LEU A 90 -30.68 1.70 -0.91
N ARG A 91 -30.98 1.75 0.39
CA ARG A 91 -29.97 1.55 1.44
C ARG A 91 -29.33 0.18 1.35
N ARG A 92 -30.13 -0.88 1.20
CA ARG A 92 -29.63 -2.26 1.03
C ARG A 92 -28.80 -2.42 -0.26
N LEU A 93 -29.19 -1.75 -1.34
CA LEU A 93 -28.43 -1.73 -2.59
C LEU A 93 -27.05 -1.09 -2.39
N GLU A 94 -26.97 0.04 -1.71
CA GLU A 94 -25.68 0.68 -1.36
C GLU A 94 -24.81 -0.24 -0.50
N ASP A 95 -25.38 -0.83 0.55
CA ASP A 95 -24.66 -1.73 1.46
C ASP A 95 -24.15 -2.98 0.70
N LEU A 96 -24.97 -3.58 -0.17
CA LEU A 96 -24.61 -4.77 -0.94
C LEU A 96 -23.53 -4.47 -2.00
N THR A 97 -23.70 -3.39 -2.75
CA THR A 97 -22.72 -2.99 -3.78
C THR A 97 -21.39 -2.60 -3.15
N LYS A 98 -21.41 -1.98 -1.98
CA LYS A 98 -20.21 -1.71 -1.19
C LYS A 98 -19.51 -3.00 -0.79
N ALA A 99 -20.23 -3.93 -0.15
CA ALA A 99 -19.67 -5.21 0.28
C ALA A 99 -19.08 -5.98 -0.91
N THR A 100 -19.79 -6.00 -2.04
CA THR A 100 -19.31 -6.65 -3.28
C THR A 100 -18.01 -6.02 -3.79
N ALA A 101 -17.89 -4.68 -3.77
CA ALA A 101 -16.68 -4.00 -4.19
C ALA A 101 -15.50 -4.26 -3.23
N GLU A 102 -15.76 -4.31 -1.91
CA GLU A 102 -14.76 -4.66 -0.90
C GLU A 102 -14.31 -6.12 -1.03
N ASP A 103 -15.25 -7.07 -1.17
CA ASP A 103 -14.97 -8.50 -1.36
C ASP A 103 -14.12 -8.76 -2.62
N LEU A 104 -14.41 -8.05 -3.72
CA LEU A 104 -13.61 -8.17 -4.95
C LEU A 104 -12.21 -7.58 -4.79
N ARG A 105 -12.06 -6.47 -4.07
CA ARG A 105 -10.73 -5.90 -3.78
C ARG A 105 -9.90 -6.88 -2.94
N ASP A 106 -10.52 -7.54 -1.97
CA ASP A 106 -9.84 -8.53 -1.14
C ASP A 106 -9.49 -9.79 -1.95
N ALA A 107 -10.43 -10.31 -2.76
CA ALA A 107 -10.22 -11.51 -3.57
C ALA A 107 -9.19 -11.33 -4.69
N LEU A 108 -9.07 -10.12 -5.25
CA LEU A 108 -8.21 -9.80 -6.40
C LEU A 108 -6.99 -8.96 -6.02
N SER A 109 -6.66 -8.84 -4.73
CA SER A 109 -5.51 -8.06 -4.27
C SER A 109 -4.18 -8.59 -4.79
N ALA A 110 -4.07 -9.91 -5.01
CA ALA A 110 -2.86 -10.54 -5.53
C ALA A 110 -2.53 -10.08 -6.96
N ASP A 111 -3.55 -9.86 -7.80
CA ASP A 111 -3.37 -9.35 -9.16
C ASP A 111 -2.86 -7.90 -9.14
N VAL A 112 -3.41 -7.08 -8.24
CA VAL A 112 -2.96 -5.69 -8.01
C VAL A 112 -1.52 -5.66 -7.50
N LEU A 113 -1.18 -6.50 -6.52
CA LEU A 113 0.18 -6.59 -5.99
C LEU A 113 1.17 -7.08 -7.05
N THR A 114 0.76 -8.00 -7.91
CA THR A 114 1.57 -8.49 -9.04
C THR A 114 1.82 -7.37 -10.06
N HIS A 115 0.80 -6.57 -10.38
CA HIS A 115 0.97 -5.38 -11.23
C HIS A 115 1.96 -4.38 -10.62
N LEU A 116 1.80 -4.07 -9.32
CA LEU A 116 2.73 -3.22 -8.59
C LEU A 116 4.15 -3.79 -8.56
N GLY A 117 4.29 -5.11 -8.49
CA GLY A 117 5.58 -5.82 -8.64
C GLY A 117 6.23 -5.55 -9.99
N GLY A 118 5.47 -5.67 -11.08
CA GLY A 118 5.97 -5.33 -12.43
C GLY A 118 6.39 -3.86 -12.54
N ARG A 119 5.58 -2.93 -12.01
CA ARG A 119 5.91 -1.50 -11.97
C ARG A 119 7.16 -1.20 -11.14
N LEU A 120 7.36 -1.91 -10.02
CA LEU A 120 8.59 -1.83 -9.24
C LEU A 120 9.79 -2.29 -10.07
N THR A 121 9.70 -3.44 -10.74
CA THR A 121 10.78 -3.97 -11.58
C THR A 121 11.17 -2.98 -12.67
N GLU A 122 10.20 -2.42 -13.42
CA GLU A 122 10.44 -1.40 -14.44
C GLU A 122 11.14 -0.15 -13.86
N THR A 123 10.71 0.30 -12.67
CA THR A 123 11.30 1.45 -11.97
C THR A 123 12.74 1.16 -11.56
N LEU A 124 13.01 -0.04 -11.04
CA LEU A 124 14.35 -0.45 -10.61
C LEU A 124 15.30 -0.67 -11.79
N GLU A 125 14.83 -1.22 -12.92
CA GLU A 125 15.63 -1.33 -14.15
C GLU A 125 16.01 0.06 -14.67
N ALA A 126 15.05 0.99 -14.77
CA ALA A 126 15.33 2.37 -15.17
C ALA A 126 16.28 3.09 -14.20
N ALA A 127 16.18 2.81 -12.89
CA ALA A 127 17.07 3.36 -11.88
C ALA A 127 18.48 2.75 -11.95
N LYS A 128 18.60 1.48 -12.31
CA LYS A 128 19.89 0.82 -12.54
C LYS A 128 20.64 1.51 -13.67
N ASP A 129 20.00 1.70 -14.82
CA ASP A 129 20.58 2.37 -15.98
C ASP A 129 21.06 3.80 -15.65
N ALA A 130 20.22 4.57 -14.96
CA ALA A 130 20.58 5.94 -14.55
C ALA A 130 21.67 5.93 -13.47
N GLY A 131 21.66 4.95 -12.56
CA GLY A 131 22.67 4.77 -11.53
C GLY A 131 24.04 4.35 -12.09
N GLU A 132 24.10 3.67 -13.24
CA GLU A 132 25.36 3.38 -13.93
C GLU A 132 26.01 4.66 -14.48
N ILE A 133 25.22 5.59 -15.02
CA ILE A 133 25.69 6.90 -15.51
C ILE A 133 26.14 7.79 -14.33
N LEU A 134 25.46 7.70 -13.19
CA LEU A 134 25.73 8.53 -12.02
C LEU A 134 27.12 8.27 -11.40
N GLY A 135 27.62 7.02 -11.45
CA GLY A 135 28.89 6.65 -10.84
C GLY A 135 28.90 6.81 -9.32
N ASP A 136 29.87 7.57 -8.80
CA ASP A 136 30.08 7.86 -7.37
C ASP A 136 29.46 9.20 -6.92
N VAL A 137 28.65 9.84 -7.77
CA VAL A 137 27.99 11.11 -7.45
C VAL A 137 26.87 10.89 -6.44
N THR A 138 26.88 11.68 -5.37
CA THR A 138 25.94 11.55 -4.23
C THR A 138 25.13 12.81 -3.98
N SER A 139 25.36 13.90 -4.72
CA SER A 139 24.60 15.14 -4.61
C SER A 139 24.29 15.78 -5.97
N ALA A 140 23.31 16.68 -5.99
CA ALA A 140 22.93 17.43 -7.19
C ALA A 140 24.07 18.35 -7.66
N GLU A 141 24.79 18.99 -6.73
CA GLU A 141 25.93 19.85 -7.03
C GLU A 141 27.07 19.06 -7.69
N GLN A 142 27.39 17.88 -7.14
CA GLN A 142 28.36 16.98 -7.75
C GLN A 142 27.93 16.53 -9.15
N ALA A 143 26.64 16.29 -9.36
CA ALA A 143 26.10 15.95 -10.69
C ALA A 143 26.26 17.10 -11.68
N ILE A 144 26.04 18.35 -11.25
CA ILE A 144 26.26 19.55 -12.07
C ILE A 144 27.74 19.69 -12.45
N GLU A 145 28.64 19.48 -11.50
CA GLU A 145 30.09 19.55 -11.72
C GLU A 145 30.60 18.44 -12.63
N ALA A 146 30.01 17.24 -12.55
CA ALA A 146 30.38 16.08 -13.36
C ALA A 146 29.92 16.16 -14.82
N GLY A 147 28.96 17.02 -15.14
CA GLY A 147 28.53 17.32 -16.51
C GLY A 147 27.05 17.02 -16.79
N VAL A 148 26.63 17.35 -18.02
CA VAL A 148 25.21 17.34 -18.41
C VAL A 148 24.59 15.95 -18.30
N ASP A 149 25.29 14.91 -18.78
CA ASP A 149 24.76 13.53 -18.77
C ASP A 149 24.52 13.03 -17.33
N VAL A 150 25.42 13.35 -16.40
CA VAL A 150 25.31 12.98 -14.98
C VAL A 150 24.19 13.75 -14.29
N LEU A 151 24.03 15.04 -14.60
CA LEU A 151 22.92 15.85 -14.13
C LEU A 151 21.55 15.31 -14.61
N ASP A 152 21.47 14.89 -15.87
CA ASP A 152 20.24 14.32 -16.42
C ASP A 152 19.92 12.95 -15.81
N ALA A 153 20.93 12.11 -15.56
CA ALA A 153 20.78 10.88 -14.79
C ALA A 153 20.27 11.14 -13.36
N TRP A 154 20.82 12.14 -12.67
CA TRP A 154 20.37 12.54 -11.34
C TRP A 154 18.90 13.01 -11.32
N ARG A 155 18.50 13.83 -12.31
CA ARG A 155 17.10 14.26 -12.46
C ARG A 155 16.18 13.09 -12.72
N ARG A 156 16.59 12.15 -13.57
CA ARG A 156 15.83 10.93 -13.84
C ARG A 156 15.63 10.10 -12.57
N LEU A 157 16.70 9.89 -11.79
CA LEU A 157 16.62 9.19 -10.49
C LEU A 157 15.70 9.89 -9.50
N THR A 158 15.68 11.23 -9.49
CA THR A 158 14.75 12.00 -8.65
C THR A 158 13.29 11.74 -9.03
N GLY A 159 12.99 11.66 -10.33
CA GLY A 159 11.66 11.28 -10.82
C GLY A 159 11.29 9.85 -10.43
N LEU A 160 12.18 8.89 -10.71
CA LEU A 160 12.00 7.47 -10.38
C LEU A 160 11.85 7.22 -8.87
N LEU A 161 12.46 8.05 -8.02
CA LEU A 161 12.27 7.98 -6.57
C LEU A 161 10.83 8.35 -6.17
N GLY A 162 10.19 9.26 -6.90
CA GLY A 162 8.77 9.57 -6.75
C GLY A 162 7.89 8.37 -7.13
N ASP A 163 8.17 7.75 -8.27
CA ASP A 163 7.44 6.56 -8.73
C ASP A 163 7.62 5.39 -7.75
N PHE A 164 8.86 5.14 -7.31
CA PHE A 164 9.17 4.13 -6.29
C PHE A 164 8.39 4.34 -4.99
N ARG A 165 8.32 5.58 -4.49
CA ARG A 165 7.53 5.94 -3.29
C ARG A 165 6.06 5.60 -3.49
N ASN A 166 5.49 5.97 -4.64
CA ASN A 166 4.10 5.70 -4.94
C ASN A 166 3.81 4.19 -4.99
N VAL A 167 4.69 3.39 -5.61
CA VAL A 167 4.56 1.93 -5.64
C VAL A 167 4.64 1.33 -4.24
N ARG A 168 5.59 1.77 -3.38
CA ARG A 168 5.71 1.28 -2.00
C ARG A 168 4.50 1.63 -1.14
N GLU A 169 4.01 2.87 -1.24
CA GLU A 169 2.80 3.27 -0.53
C GLU A 169 1.58 2.45 -1.01
N ALA A 170 1.45 2.23 -2.32
CA ALA A 170 0.40 1.42 -2.91
C ALA A 170 0.45 -0.03 -2.41
N GLN A 171 1.62 -0.67 -2.43
CA GLN A 171 1.86 -2.01 -1.88
C GLN A 171 1.37 -2.09 -0.43
N TRP A 172 1.84 -1.19 0.44
CA TRP A 172 1.48 -1.23 1.86
C TRP A 172 0.01 -0.86 2.11
N SER A 173 -0.59 -0.05 1.24
CA SER A 173 -2.01 0.24 1.27
C SER A 173 -2.79 -1.06 1.01
N VAL A 174 -2.52 -1.76 -0.09
CA VAL A 174 -3.21 -3.00 -0.47
C VAL A 174 -3.06 -4.08 0.59
N LEU A 175 -1.83 -4.36 1.05
CA LEU A 175 -1.57 -5.37 2.09
C LEU A 175 -2.30 -5.06 3.40
N ARG A 176 -2.29 -3.80 3.86
CA ARG A 176 -3.10 -3.40 5.03
C ARG A 176 -4.58 -3.54 4.79
N SER A 177 -5.02 -3.32 3.56
CA SER A 177 -6.42 -3.32 3.19
C SER A 177 -7.07 -4.70 3.35
N VAL A 178 -6.31 -5.74 2.99
CA VAL A 178 -6.75 -7.15 3.03
C VAL A 178 -6.37 -7.88 4.32
N ALA A 179 -5.37 -7.38 5.04
CA ALA A 179 -4.92 -8.00 6.28
C ALA A 179 -5.93 -7.86 7.43
N GLY A 180 -6.07 -8.93 8.21
CA GLY A 180 -6.76 -8.95 9.50
C GLY A 180 -6.06 -8.08 10.56
N GLU A 181 -6.68 -7.93 11.74
CA GLU A 181 -6.11 -7.07 12.80
C GLU A 181 -4.74 -7.55 13.32
N ASP A 182 -4.61 -8.86 13.55
CA ASP A 182 -3.36 -9.48 14.01
C ASP A 182 -2.25 -9.42 12.94
N GLU A 183 -2.62 -9.61 11.67
CA GLU A 183 -1.72 -9.49 10.52
C GLU A 183 -1.21 -8.05 10.37
N ARG A 184 -2.09 -7.05 10.50
CA ARG A 184 -1.68 -5.64 10.52
C ARG A 184 -0.74 -5.34 11.69
N ALA A 185 -0.96 -5.95 12.86
CA ALA A 185 -0.05 -5.80 13.98
C ALA A 185 1.34 -6.38 13.69
N ARG A 186 1.42 -7.60 13.13
CA ARG A 186 2.67 -8.23 12.69
C ARG A 186 3.38 -7.42 11.62
N MET A 187 2.67 -6.98 10.59
CA MET A 187 3.22 -6.16 9.52
C MET A 187 3.80 -4.84 10.02
N ARG A 188 3.17 -4.18 11.01
CA ARG A 188 3.76 -2.98 11.63
C ARG A 188 5.10 -3.27 12.30
N LEU A 189 5.25 -4.42 12.95
CA LEU A 189 6.52 -4.85 13.53
C LEU A 189 7.56 -5.11 12.43
N TRP A 190 7.18 -5.85 11.39
CA TRP A 190 8.06 -6.14 10.26
C TRP A 190 8.55 -4.88 9.53
N ILE A 191 7.67 -3.93 9.27
CA ILE A 191 8.04 -2.63 8.67
C ILE A 191 9.03 -1.89 9.58
N ARG A 192 8.72 -1.80 10.89
CA ARG A 192 9.59 -1.14 11.86
C ARG A 192 10.98 -1.79 11.95
N ASP A 193 11.05 -3.10 11.74
CA ASP A 193 12.30 -3.85 11.84
C ASP A 193 13.09 -3.84 10.50
N GLY A 194 12.46 -3.38 9.41
CA GLY A 194 13.06 -3.14 8.10
C GLY A 194 12.77 -4.24 7.07
N HIS A 195 11.67 -4.99 7.20
CA HIS A 195 11.30 -6.06 6.27
C HIS A 195 10.26 -5.61 5.22
N GLY A 196 10.09 -6.44 4.19
CA GLY A 196 9.02 -6.32 3.19
C GLY A 196 9.35 -5.51 1.95
N GLU A 197 10.60 -5.04 1.84
CA GLU A 197 11.08 -4.34 0.64
C GLU A 197 12.10 -5.14 -0.17
N ILE A 198 12.79 -6.09 0.48
CA ILE A 198 13.80 -6.96 -0.14
C ILE A 198 13.50 -8.45 0.09
N GLN A 199 13.87 -9.28 -0.88
CA GLN A 199 13.75 -10.75 -0.84
C GLN A 199 15.10 -11.39 -1.18
N GLY A 200 15.36 -12.59 -0.64
CA GLY A 200 16.56 -13.38 -0.95
C GLY A 200 17.86 -12.81 -0.37
N VAL A 201 17.78 -11.79 0.49
CA VAL A 201 18.92 -11.18 1.18
C VAL A 201 18.62 -11.10 2.66
N ARG A 202 19.54 -11.59 3.48
CA ARG A 202 19.45 -11.46 4.94
C ARG A 202 19.69 -10.01 5.36
N LEU A 203 18.92 -9.52 6.33
CA LEU A 203 19.07 -8.13 6.81
C LEU A 203 20.45 -7.84 7.40
N ASP A 204 21.15 -8.83 7.97
CA ASP A 204 22.51 -8.65 8.49
C ASP A 204 23.58 -8.46 7.40
N HIS A 205 23.22 -8.69 6.13
CA HIS A 205 24.09 -8.42 4.97
C HIS A 205 23.77 -7.09 4.27
N VAL A 206 22.71 -6.39 4.70
CA VAL A 206 22.32 -5.09 4.16
C VAL A 206 23.13 -4.00 4.87
N PRO A 207 23.69 -3.01 4.15
CA PRO A 207 24.40 -1.90 4.78
C PRO A 207 23.54 -1.19 5.84
N PRO A 208 24.07 -0.83 7.02
CA PRO A 208 23.25 -0.29 8.12
C PRO A 208 22.40 0.94 7.74
N HIS A 209 22.96 1.86 6.95
CA HIS A 209 22.24 3.06 6.50
C HIS A 209 21.07 2.73 5.56
N ILE A 210 21.17 1.65 4.77
CA ILE A 210 20.07 1.15 3.92
C ILE A 210 18.96 0.57 4.80
N VAL A 211 19.32 -0.18 5.84
CA VAL A 211 18.34 -0.70 6.82
C VAL A 211 17.59 0.45 7.50
N ASP A 212 18.28 1.53 7.88
CA ASP A 212 17.64 2.71 8.49
C ASP A 212 16.66 3.41 7.52
N VAL A 213 16.96 3.43 6.22
CA VAL A 213 16.02 3.92 5.19
C VAL A 213 14.79 3.02 5.09
N MET A 214 14.96 1.69 5.10
CA MET A 214 13.83 0.74 5.06
C MET A 214 12.91 0.91 6.28
N ARG A 215 13.48 1.08 7.48
CA ARG A 215 12.72 1.27 8.72
C ARG A 215 11.96 2.59 8.78
N SER A 216 12.60 3.66 8.29
CA SER A 216 12.01 5.01 8.30
C SER A 216 11.11 5.29 7.11
N GLN A 217 11.19 4.47 6.05
CA GLN A 217 10.54 4.66 4.75
C GLN A 217 10.85 6.03 4.11
N THR A 218 11.94 6.66 4.54
CA THR A 218 12.41 7.94 4.01
C THR A 218 13.41 7.67 2.89
N TYR A 219 12.88 7.24 1.74
CA TYR A 219 13.71 6.76 0.63
C TYR A 219 14.59 7.85 0.03
N SER A 220 15.83 7.49 -0.29
CA SER A 220 16.84 8.34 -0.94
C SER A 220 17.24 7.79 -2.31
N ILE A 221 17.95 8.59 -3.11
CA ILE A 221 18.52 8.14 -4.39
C ILE A 221 19.52 7.00 -4.17
N GLU A 222 20.35 7.10 -3.12
CA GLU A 222 21.30 6.05 -2.74
C GLU A 222 20.60 4.72 -2.47
N TYR A 223 19.50 4.74 -1.71
CA TYR A 223 18.68 3.55 -1.47
C TYR A 223 18.13 2.95 -2.76
N LEU A 224 17.56 3.80 -3.63
CA LEU A 224 17.00 3.36 -4.91
C LEU A 224 18.07 2.71 -5.80
N VAL A 225 19.25 3.32 -5.91
CA VAL A 225 20.37 2.78 -6.69
C VAL A 225 20.91 1.49 -6.08
N TRP A 226 21.05 1.42 -4.75
CA TRP A 226 21.45 0.19 -4.06
C TRP A 226 20.46 -0.95 -4.35
N LEU A 227 19.16 -0.67 -4.22
CA LEU A 227 18.10 -1.66 -4.43
C LEU A 227 18.05 -2.14 -5.88
N ALA A 228 18.21 -1.21 -6.84
CA ALA A 228 18.27 -1.52 -8.26
C ALA A 228 19.49 -2.40 -8.63
N ARG A 229 20.65 -2.14 -8.00
CA ARG A 229 21.88 -2.91 -8.24
C ARG A 229 21.88 -4.27 -7.55
N SER A 230 21.29 -4.38 -6.36
CA SER A 230 21.23 -5.63 -5.61
C SER A 230 20.27 -6.64 -6.25
N GLY A 231 19.27 -6.17 -6.99
CA GLY A 231 18.22 -7.01 -7.57
C GLY A 231 17.31 -7.64 -6.52
N ALA A 232 17.40 -7.20 -5.26
CA ALA A 232 16.65 -7.78 -4.15
C ALA A 232 15.25 -7.17 -3.98
N GLY A 233 14.96 -6.05 -4.67
CA GLY A 233 13.67 -5.38 -4.57
C GLY A 233 12.52 -6.24 -5.07
N TYR A 234 11.48 -6.39 -4.26
CA TYR A 234 10.28 -7.16 -4.60
C TYR A 234 9.02 -6.53 -3.98
N VAL A 235 7.85 -6.90 -4.51
CA VAL A 235 6.54 -6.61 -3.93
C VAL A 235 5.90 -7.95 -3.54
N PRO A 236 5.53 -8.15 -2.26
CA PRO A 236 4.84 -9.37 -1.86
C PRO A 236 3.48 -9.48 -2.54
N THR A 237 3.10 -10.67 -3.01
CA THR A 237 1.78 -10.90 -3.63
C THR A 237 0.68 -11.19 -2.62
N SER A 238 1.03 -11.48 -1.37
CA SER A 238 0.09 -11.67 -0.27
C SER A 238 0.77 -11.41 1.10
N PHE A 239 -0.01 -11.50 2.18
CA PHE A 239 0.53 -11.46 3.53
C PHE A 239 1.43 -12.67 3.83
N GLU A 240 1.04 -13.86 3.38
CA GLU A 240 1.82 -15.10 3.56
C GLU A 240 3.15 -15.04 2.80
N ASP A 241 3.16 -14.44 1.61
CA ASP A 241 4.38 -14.21 0.84
C ASP A 241 5.34 -13.25 1.58
N LEU A 242 4.80 -12.17 2.15
CA LEU A 242 5.56 -11.28 3.02
C LEU A 242 6.11 -12.02 4.26
N GLU A 243 5.28 -12.83 4.91
CA GLU A 243 5.70 -13.63 6.07
C GLU A 243 6.83 -14.60 5.71
N ALA A 244 6.71 -15.31 4.58
CA ALA A 244 7.73 -16.22 4.08
C ALA A 244 9.06 -15.49 3.83
N ALA A 245 9.02 -14.32 3.21
CA ALA A 245 10.21 -13.50 2.97
C ALA A 245 10.83 -12.98 4.28
N VAL A 246 10.01 -12.60 5.27
CA VAL A 246 10.50 -12.21 6.60
C VAL A 246 11.24 -13.39 7.24
N VAL A 247 10.62 -14.58 7.28
CA VAL A 247 11.22 -15.80 7.86
C VAL A 247 12.54 -16.14 7.18
N ASP A 248 12.59 -16.10 5.85
CA ASP A 248 13.81 -16.34 5.07
C ASP A 248 14.92 -15.34 5.42
N SER A 249 14.57 -14.05 5.52
CA SER A 249 15.53 -12.98 5.82
C SER A 249 16.08 -13.01 7.26
N THR A 250 15.35 -13.60 8.21
CA THR A 250 15.79 -13.78 9.60
C THR A 250 16.56 -15.08 9.83
N GLY A 251 16.49 -16.01 8.87
CA GLY A 251 17.01 -17.38 9.00
C GLY A 251 16.11 -18.27 9.85
N SER A 252 16.09 -19.57 9.54
CA SER A 252 15.43 -20.57 10.39
C SER A 252 16.21 -20.69 11.69
N VAL A 253 15.60 -20.29 12.81
CA VAL A 253 16.09 -20.70 14.13
C VAL A 253 15.78 -22.19 14.24
N VAL A 254 16.76 -23.04 13.95
CA VAL A 254 16.61 -24.48 14.16
C VAL A 254 16.59 -24.68 15.67
N TYR A 255 15.50 -25.22 16.21
CA TYR A 255 15.41 -25.58 17.61
C TYR A 255 15.82 -27.03 17.78
N ASP A 256 16.77 -27.32 18.68
CA ASP A 256 16.96 -28.67 19.23
C ASP A 256 16.27 -28.79 20.60
N ASP A 257 16.30 -29.98 21.20
CA ASP A 257 15.74 -30.24 22.54
C ASP A 257 16.40 -29.39 23.66
N ALA A 258 17.46 -28.62 23.36
CA ALA A 258 18.19 -27.74 24.26
C ALA A 258 18.06 -26.23 23.93
N GLY A 259 17.33 -25.84 22.87
CA GLY A 259 17.07 -24.45 22.53
C GLY A 259 17.47 -24.08 21.10
N PRO A 260 17.64 -22.78 20.78
CA PRO A 260 18.00 -22.34 19.44
C PRO A 260 19.43 -22.77 19.08
N LEU A 261 19.59 -23.58 18.03
CA LEU A 261 20.87 -23.88 17.40
C LEU A 261 21.38 -22.62 16.72
N VAL A 262 22.27 -21.92 17.41
CA VAL A 262 23.09 -20.87 16.81
C VAL A 262 24.25 -21.54 16.08
N ASP A 263 24.33 -21.35 14.76
CA ASP A 263 25.48 -21.80 13.97
C ASP A 263 26.70 -20.94 14.31
N TYR A 264 27.61 -21.50 15.11
CA TYR A 264 28.90 -20.89 15.48
C TYR A 264 30.04 -21.31 14.54
N SER A 265 29.76 -21.87 13.37
CA SER A 265 30.79 -22.17 12.38
C SER A 265 31.59 -20.90 12.07
N PRO A 266 32.93 -20.91 12.18
CA PRO A 266 33.74 -19.75 11.86
C PRO A 266 33.45 -19.30 10.42
N ARG A 267 32.94 -18.07 10.25
CA ARG A 267 32.87 -17.46 8.92
C ARG A 267 34.31 -17.15 8.51
N GLU A 268 34.85 -17.92 7.57
CA GLU A 268 36.15 -17.62 6.96
C GLU A 268 36.03 -16.33 6.13
N THR A 269 36.34 -15.19 6.73
CA THR A 269 36.70 -13.98 5.97
C THR A 269 38.08 -14.20 5.37
N THR A 270 38.15 -14.36 4.05
CA THR A 270 39.41 -14.36 3.31
C THR A 270 40.09 -13.01 3.53
N ILE A 271 41.19 -13.00 4.29
CA ILE A 271 42.01 -11.79 4.45
C ILE A 271 42.64 -11.53 3.07
N PRO A 272 42.39 -10.38 2.43
CA PRO A 272 43.02 -10.07 1.16
C PRO A 272 44.55 -10.09 1.35
N GLU A 273 45.24 -10.77 0.44
CA GLU A 273 46.68 -10.92 0.49
C GLU A 273 47.34 -9.53 0.52
N PRO A 274 48.21 -9.23 1.51
CA PRO A 274 48.83 -7.92 1.59
C PRO A 274 49.64 -7.66 0.31
N PRO A 275 49.62 -6.43 -0.23
CA PRO A 275 50.34 -6.11 -1.44
C PRO A 275 51.83 -6.41 -1.26
N ALA A 276 52.44 -7.02 -2.28
CA ALA A 276 53.85 -7.37 -2.27
C ALA A 276 54.71 -6.16 -1.86
N PRO A 277 55.71 -6.33 -0.98
CA PRO A 277 56.56 -5.24 -0.54
C PRO A 277 57.25 -4.61 -1.76
N LYS A 278 57.13 -3.27 -1.88
CA LYS A 278 57.84 -2.53 -2.93
C LYS A 278 59.34 -2.67 -2.69
N PRO A 279 60.13 -3.14 -3.68
CA PRO A 279 61.59 -3.24 -3.52
C PRO A 279 62.17 -1.83 -3.31
N THR A 280 62.78 -1.60 -2.15
CA THR A 280 63.37 -0.31 -1.76
C THR A 280 64.81 -0.12 -2.26
N GLY A 281 65.30 -1.03 -3.12
CA GLY A 281 66.64 -0.91 -3.74
C GLY A 281 67.82 -1.02 -2.77
N ALA A 282 67.58 -1.33 -1.49
CA ALA A 282 68.61 -1.45 -0.46
C ALA A 282 69.26 -2.84 -0.38
N GLU A 283 68.75 -3.84 -1.11
CA GLU A 283 69.33 -5.18 -1.22
C GLU A 283 70.49 -5.19 -2.23
N ARG A 284 71.58 -4.48 -1.91
CA ARG A 284 72.86 -4.70 -2.57
C ARG A 284 73.65 -5.71 -1.75
N THR A 285 73.65 -6.97 -2.20
CA THR A 285 74.60 -7.99 -1.76
C THR A 285 76.03 -7.48 -2.03
N PRO A 286 76.95 -7.49 -1.06
CA PRO A 286 78.34 -7.14 -1.33
C PRO A 286 78.96 -8.23 -2.22
N VAL A 287 79.43 -7.83 -3.39
CA VAL A 287 80.24 -8.68 -4.26
C VAL A 287 81.61 -8.80 -3.62
N LEU A 288 81.90 -9.94 -2.99
CA LEU A 288 83.26 -10.30 -2.58
C LEU A 288 84.01 -10.80 -3.82
N SER A 289 84.87 -9.96 -4.38
CA SER A 289 85.87 -10.34 -5.37
C SER A 289 87.10 -10.91 -4.66
N TYR A 290 87.46 -12.16 -4.96
CA TYR A 290 88.72 -12.81 -4.62
C TYR A 290 89.90 -12.24 -5.43
#